data_AF-A0A0A2WCL2-F1
#
_entry.id   AF-A0A0A2WCL2-F1
#
_cell.length_a   1.000
_cell.length_b   1.000
_cell.length_c   1.000
_cell.angle_alpha   90.00
_cell.angle_beta   90.00
_cell.angle_gamma   90.00
#
_symmetry.space_group_name_H-M   'P 1'
#
loop_
_entity.id
_entity.type
_entity.pdbx_description
1 polymer ?
#
loop_
_entity_poly.entity_id
_entity_poly.type
_entity_poly.pdbx_seq_one_letter_code
_entity_poly.pdbx_strand_id
1 'polypeptide(L)'
;MVDWEVLDFSIGTSNAYQQSAQLYANGRMQVLVYVWISVQTKGTNQLYHLSPDELSEIALVDYNDPYNGLDRDGDMRGDWQYSEKPGEYAQPLPSSRVVGAATDLPQLARGSQTQKYWVTTTAQENKDIAASIYQPDGTLVNTTMAGFESRITLEGLTPIVYTTDKESTSVERKFIKQGTYHCDWEGSYDPYWSQDNYYFSLKQFPLHKVELHWYDRTGHDNGHDNDPCLVGAVAKQLQHDYQVSHSADLNVFFIWEHGTKSPTKSGLYRKWGNITANAYANIEVDQREQALCLTRLKFGFFPGLGEIWGTQWTFSTWFIVFDIHGNSGTFEVTLSEDHDSVVIQDSKRSLAIASSEKAAISKQEIKPSLHDKAKVEAAVEAFKEKYKA
;
A
#
# COMPACT_ATOMS: atom_id res chain seq x y z
N MET A 1 -21.10 29.91 -22.72
CA MET A 1 -20.16 28.82 -23.05
C MET A 1 -19.53 29.18 -24.38
N VAL A 2 -18.21 29.10 -24.51
CA VAL A 2 -17.53 29.37 -25.78
C VAL A 2 -17.71 28.14 -26.66
N ASP A 3 -18.11 28.33 -27.92
CA ASP A 3 -18.24 27.24 -28.88
C ASP A 3 -16.86 26.94 -29.47
N TRP A 4 -16.28 25.79 -29.12
CA TRP A 4 -14.94 25.37 -29.52
C TRP A 4 -14.97 24.01 -30.21
N GLU A 5 -13.93 23.74 -31.00
CA GLU A 5 -13.73 22.47 -31.71
C GLU A 5 -12.30 21.95 -31.54
N VAL A 6 -12.16 20.62 -31.58
CA VAL A 6 -10.87 19.94 -31.40
C VAL A 6 -10.03 20.06 -32.68
N LEU A 7 -8.80 20.52 -32.52
CA LEU A 7 -7.80 20.63 -33.59
C LEU A 7 -6.81 19.49 -33.61
N ASP A 8 -6.38 19.05 -32.42
CA ASP A 8 -5.41 17.98 -32.23
C ASP A 8 -5.76 17.24 -30.95
N PHE A 9 -5.68 15.91 -30.96
CA PHE A 9 -6.02 15.09 -29.82
C PHE A 9 -5.22 13.79 -29.85
N SER A 10 -4.49 13.51 -28.77
CA SER A 10 -3.66 12.31 -28.69
C SER A 10 -3.45 11.81 -27.27
N ILE A 11 -3.09 10.53 -27.15
CA ILE A 11 -2.83 9.85 -25.86
C ILE A 11 -1.46 9.16 -25.88
N GLY A 12 -0.78 9.11 -24.73
CA GLY A 12 0.52 8.47 -24.56
C GLY A 12 0.92 8.22 -23.09
N THR A 13 2.13 7.70 -22.86
CA THR A 13 2.70 7.50 -21.51
C THR A 13 3.94 8.38 -21.28
N SER A 14 4.88 7.98 -20.39
CA SER A 14 6.05 8.73 -19.88
C SER A 14 6.90 9.48 -20.91
N ASN A 15 6.80 9.11 -22.17
CA ASN A 15 7.15 9.94 -23.30
C ASN A 15 6.16 9.61 -24.44
N ALA A 16 5.95 10.55 -25.35
CA ALA A 16 4.95 10.41 -26.39
C ALA A 16 5.30 9.38 -27.50
N TYR A 17 6.40 8.64 -27.33
CA TYR A 17 6.77 7.44 -28.10
C TYR A 17 6.33 6.14 -27.46
N GLN A 18 6.19 6.15 -26.14
CA GLN A 18 5.91 4.95 -25.40
C GLN A 18 4.40 4.71 -25.46
N GLN A 19 4.00 3.95 -26.48
CA GLN A 19 2.64 3.48 -26.70
C GLN A 19 2.30 2.26 -25.85
N SER A 20 3.20 1.79 -24.99
CA SER A 20 2.93 0.66 -24.10
C SER A 20 3.58 0.82 -22.73
N ALA A 21 2.87 0.44 -21.69
CA ALA A 21 3.41 0.37 -20.34
C ALA A 21 2.88 -0.85 -19.60
N GLN A 22 3.62 -1.28 -18.59
CA GLN A 22 3.33 -2.47 -17.80
C GLN A 22 3.06 -2.05 -16.35
N LEU A 23 2.11 -2.73 -15.72
CA LEU A 23 1.80 -2.58 -14.31
C LEU A 23 1.37 -3.92 -13.72
N TYR A 24 1.60 -4.12 -12.42
CA TYR A 24 1.01 -5.26 -11.75
C TYR A 24 -0.50 -5.07 -11.58
N ALA A 25 -1.26 -6.11 -11.89
CA ALA A 25 -2.72 -6.15 -11.76
C ALA A 25 -3.17 -6.31 -10.29
N ASN A 26 -2.61 -5.49 -9.41
CA ASN A 26 -2.80 -5.55 -7.95
C ASN A 26 -3.75 -4.45 -7.43
N GLY A 27 -4.35 -3.66 -8.34
CA GLY A 27 -5.27 -2.56 -8.02
C GLY A 27 -4.63 -1.37 -7.30
N ARG A 28 -3.30 -1.37 -7.11
CA ARG A 28 -2.55 -0.34 -6.38
C ARG A 28 -1.51 0.34 -7.25
N MET A 29 -0.74 -0.44 -8.01
CA MET A 29 0.26 0.08 -8.93
C MET A 29 -0.41 0.98 -9.96
N GLN A 30 0.19 2.14 -10.21
CA GLN A 30 -0.31 3.09 -11.18
C GLN A 30 0.72 3.45 -12.24
N VAL A 31 0.22 3.65 -13.45
CA VAL A 31 0.99 4.16 -14.59
C VAL A 31 0.43 5.51 -15.01
N LEU A 32 1.34 6.44 -15.31
CA LEU A 32 0.99 7.76 -15.79
C LEU A 32 0.66 7.73 -17.29
N VAL A 33 -0.52 8.25 -17.61
CA VAL A 33 -1.07 8.45 -18.94
C VAL A 33 -1.24 9.94 -19.18
N TYR A 34 -0.84 10.38 -20.37
CA TYR A 34 -0.97 11.75 -20.82
C TYR A 34 -1.98 11.82 -21.94
N VAL A 35 -2.84 12.83 -21.88
CA VAL A 35 -3.72 13.20 -22.98
C VAL A 35 -3.35 14.61 -23.40
N TRP A 36 -3.05 14.79 -24.68
CA TRP A 36 -2.72 16.08 -25.29
C TRP A 36 -3.87 16.53 -26.15
N ILE A 37 -4.32 17.77 -25.97
CA ILE A 37 -5.45 18.33 -26.71
C ILE A 37 -5.15 19.78 -27.11
N SER A 38 -5.49 20.14 -28.34
CA SER A 38 -5.54 21.53 -28.79
C SER A 38 -6.93 21.81 -29.34
N VAL A 39 -7.49 22.99 -29.02
CA VAL A 39 -8.82 23.39 -29.48
C VAL A 39 -8.79 24.80 -30.05
N GLN A 40 -9.77 25.13 -30.89
CA GLN A 40 -9.98 26.49 -31.40
C GLN A 40 -11.43 26.92 -31.21
N THR A 41 -11.67 28.23 -31.20
CA THR A 41 -13.04 28.75 -31.27
C THR A 41 -13.63 28.40 -32.64
N LYS A 42 -14.81 27.77 -32.64
CA LYS A 42 -15.44 27.21 -33.82
C LYS A 42 -15.62 28.26 -34.92
N GLY A 43 -15.28 27.89 -36.16
CA GLY A 43 -15.38 28.79 -37.31
C GLY A 43 -14.35 29.93 -37.34
N THR A 44 -13.33 29.86 -36.48
CA THR A 44 -12.20 30.79 -36.46
C THR A 44 -10.88 30.00 -36.44
N ASN A 45 -9.75 30.68 -36.67
CA ASN A 45 -8.42 30.10 -36.47
C ASN A 45 -7.81 30.50 -35.11
N GLN A 46 -8.64 30.92 -34.16
CA GLN A 46 -8.19 31.38 -32.85
C GLN A 46 -8.13 30.21 -31.89
N LEU A 47 -6.93 29.89 -31.41
CA LEU A 47 -6.72 28.90 -30.35
C LEU A 47 -7.55 29.26 -29.12
N TYR A 48 -8.22 28.25 -28.57
CA TYR A 48 -8.95 28.33 -27.33
C TYR A 48 -8.21 27.50 -26.27
N HIS A 49 -8.19 27.99 -25.03
CA HIS A 49 -7.57 27.28 -23.91
C HIS A 49 -8.70 26.79 -23.01
N LEU A 50 -8.89 25.47 -22.97
CA LEU A 50 -9.89 24.82 -22.14
C LEU A 50 -9.67 25.20 -20.67
N SER A 51 -10.75 25.51 -19.98
CA SER A 51 -10.76 25.67 -18.53
C SER A 51 -10.48 24.33 -17.82
N PRO A 52 -10.11 24.34 -16.53
CA PRO A 52 -9.94 23.10 -15.76
C PRO A 52 -11.19 22.21 -15.78
N ASP A 53 -12.39 22.81 -15.72
CA ASP A 53 -13.66 22.07 -15.76
C ASP A 53 -13.85 21.37 -17.11
N GLU A 54 -13.55 22.07 -18.21
CA GLU A 54 -13.61 21.49 -19.57
C GLU A 54 -12.53 20.42 -19.81
N LEU A 55 -11.33 20.57 -19.26
CA LEU A 55 -10.30 19.52 -19.31
C LEU A 55 -10.72 18.28 -18.52
N SER A 56 -11.47 18.45 -17.43
CA SER A 56 -11.94 17.34 -16.59
C SER A 56 -13.05 16.49 -17.22
N GLU A 57 -13.62 16.96 -18.34
CA GLU A 57 -14.58 16.23 -19.18
C GLU A 57 -13.89 15.20 -20.08
N ILE A 58 -12.56 15.25 -20.22
CA ILE A 58 -11.79 14.21 -20.92
C ILE A 58 -11.93 12.90 -20.14
N ALA A 59 -12.30 11.85 -20.85
CA ALA A 59 -12.41 10.49 -20.31
C ALA A 59 -11.43 9.55 -21.00
N LEU A 60 -10.90 8.58 -20.25
CA LEU A 60 -10.20 7.44 -20.83
C LEU A 60 -11.24 6.37 -21.20
N VAL A 61 -11.13 5.81 -22.40
CA VAL A 61 -12.09 4.87 -22.97
C VAL A 61 -11.39 3.64 -23.55
N ASP A 62 -12.13 2.55 -23.76
CA ASP A 62 -11.62 1.43 -24.54
C ASP A 62 -11.40 1.87 -25.99
N TYR A 63 -10.22 1.59 -26.54
CA TYR A 63 -9.91 1.91 -27.93
C TYR A 63 -10.87 1.23 -28.93
N ASN A 64 -11.33 0.01 -28.65
CA ASN A 64 -12.26 -0.72 -29.50
C ASN A 64 -13.74 -0.41 -29.21
N ASP A 65 -14.02 0.30 -28.12
CA ASP A 65 -15.37 0.72 -27.73
C ASP A 65 -15.34 2.12 -27.07
N PRO A 66 -15.18 3.19 -27.87
CA PRO A 66 -14.96 4.54 -27.37
C PRO A 66 -16.21 5.16 -26.71
N TYR A 67 -17.33 4.43 -26.66
CA TYR A 67 -18.55 4.83 -25.95
C TYR A 67 -18.60 4.29 -24.52
N ASN A 68 -17.73 3.33 -24.20
CA ASN A 68 -17.59 2.76 -22.87
C ASN A 68 -16.28 3.27 -22.22
N GLY A 69 -16.44 4.18 -21.26
CA GLY A 69 -15.34 4.68 -20.45
C GLY A 69 -14.72 3.60 -19.57
N LEU A 70 -13.43 3.75 -19.29
CA LEU A 70 -12.83 3.15 -18.10
C LEU A 70 -13.48 3.79 -16.87
N ASP A 71 -13.43 3.12 -15.74
CA ASP A 71 -13.97 3.71 -14.52
C ASP A 71 -13.07 4.82 -14.02
N ARG A 72 -13.69 5.97 -13.75
CA ARG A 72 -13.03 7.04 -13.01
C ARG A 72 -13.09 6.72 -11.53
N ASP A 73 -12.07 7.13 -10.79
CA ASP A 73 -11.95 6.96 -9.34
C ASP A 73 -13.30 7.07 -8.61
N GLY A 74 -13.71 6.00 -7.92
CA GLY A 74 -14.98 5.89 -7.21
C GLY A 74 -16.13 5.20 -7.95
N ASP A 75 -16.01 4.92 -9.25
CA ASP A 75 -17.06 4.22 -10.01
C ASP A 75 -17.00 2.68 -9.85
N MET A 76 -15.80 2.11 -9.64
CA MET A 76 -15.49 0.71 -9.25
C MET A 76 -16.31 -0.42 -9.94
N ARG A 77 -16.73 -0.25 -11.19
CA ARG A 77 -17.55 -1.21 -11.95
C ARG A 77 -16.74 -2.23 -12.77
N GLY A 78 -15.46 -1.97 -13.01
CA GLY A 78 -14.60 -2.68 -13.94
C GLY A 78 -13.16 -2.79 -13.46
N ASP A 79 -12.41 -3.64 -14.16
CA ASP A 79 -11.05 -4.04 -13.79
C ASP A 79 -9.98 -3.01 -14.15
N TRP A 80 -10.31 -1.96 -14.90
CA TRP A 80 -9.41 -0.88 -15.29
C TRP A 80 -9.95 0.44 -14.81
N GLN A 81 -9.13 1.18 -14.07
CA GLN A 81 -9.54 2.40 -13.38
C GLN A 81 -8.52 3.52 -13.58
N TYR A 82 -8.98 4.77 -13.53
CA TYR A 82 -8.08 5.91 -13.61
C TYR A 82 -8.46 7.07 -12.67
N SER A 83 -7.45 7.83 -12.24
CA SER A 83 -7.60 9.03 -11.41
C SER A 83 -6.79 10.19 -11.96
N GLU A 84 -7.15 11.42 -11.63
CA GLU A 84 -6.33 12.61 -11.97
C GLU A 84 -5.20 12.85 -10.97
N LYS A 85 -5.26 12.18 -9.81
CA LYS A 85 -4.31 12.33 -8.72
C LYS A 85 -3.47 11.06 -8.58
N PRO A 86 -2.15 11.19 -8.37
CA PRO A 86 -1.31 10.04 -8.09
C PRO A 86 -1.74 9.39 -6.78
N GLY A 87 -1.80 8.07 -6.78
CA GLY A 87 -1.82 7.22 -5.61
C GLY A 87 -0.41 6.98 -5.06
N GLU A 88 -0.33 6.11 -4.05
CA GLU A 88 0.90 5.79 -3.33
C GLU A 88 1.93 5.03 -4.20
N TYR A 89 1.47 4.19 -5.13
CA TYR A 89 2.32 3.25 -5.89
C TYR A 89 2.49 3.64 -7.36
N ALA A 90 2.94 4.87 -7.58
CA ALA A 90 3.10 5.49 -8.91
C ALA A 90 4.47 5.23 -9.59
N GLN A 91 5.27 4.30 -9.07
CA GLN A 91 6.61 4.02 -9.62
C GLN A 91 6.55 3.11 -10.85
N PRO A 92 7.15 3.50 -12.00
CA PRO A 92 7.13 2.70 -13.21
C PRO A 92 8.01 1.44 -13.08
N LEU A 93 7.68 0.39 -13.83
CA LEU A 93 8.53 -0.79 -13.93
C LEU A 93 9.83 -0.49 -14.71
N PRO A 94 10.99 -1.03 -14.27
CA PRO A 94 12.29 -0.78 -14.89
C PRO A 94 12.42 -1.31 -16.33
N SER A 95 11.50 -2.18 -16.80
CA SER A 95 11.54 -2.81 -18.12
C SER A 95 10.51 -2.28 -19.12
N SER A 96 10.10 -1.01 -18.99
CA SER A 96 9.42 -0.30 -20.07
C SER A 96 10.36 -0.18 -21.28
N ARG A 97 10.44 -1.25 -22.09
CA ARG A 97 11.22 -1.26 -23.34
C ARG A 97 10.70 -0.12 -24.20
N VAL A 98 11.57 0.85 -24.46
CA VAL A 98 11.42 1.82 -25.54
C VAL A 98 11.56 1.03 -26.85
N VAL A 99 10.46 0.45 -27.34
CA VAL A 99 10.43 -0.12 -28.69
C VAL A 99 10.30 1.06 -29.65
N GLY A 100 11.42 1.42 -30.26
CA GLY A 100 11.50 2.50 -31.24
C GLY A 100 11.76 3.85 -30.59
N ALA A 101 13.03 4.23 -30.49
CA ALA A 101 13.40 5.63 -30.47
C ALA A 101 13.07 6.21 -31.85
N ALA A 102 11.79 6.53 -32.09
CA ALA A 102 11.45 7.46 -33.16
C ALA A 102 11.91 8.85 -32.69
N THR A 103 12.78 9.45 -33.49
CA THR A 103 13.51 10.70 -33.21
C THR A 103 12.66 11.96 -33.22
N ASP A 104 11.33 11.85 -33.35
CA ASP A 104 10.46 13.01 -33.57
C ASP A 104 9.39 13.07 -32.50
N LEU A 105 9.69 13.62 -31.28
CA LEU A 105 8.69 14.06 -30.26
C LEU A 105 7.43 14.49 -31.02
N PRO A 106 6.19 13.97 -30.76
CA PRO A 106 5.07 14.49 -31.51
C PRO A 106 5.11 15.96 -31.18
N GLN A 107 5.29 16.75 -32.23
CA GLN A 107 5.40 18.18 -32.05
C GLN A 107 4.08 18.57 -31.43
N LEU A 108 4.08 18.77 -30.11
CA LEU A 108 2.90 19.17 -29.37
C LEU A 108 2.34 20.35 -30.15
N ALA A 109 1.15 20.16 -30.70
CA ALA A 109 0.57 21.15 -31.57
C ALA A 109 0.56 22.49 -30.83
N ARG A 110 0.77 23.58 -31.57
CA ARG A 110 0.88 24.91 -30.97
C ARG A 110 -0.41 25.21 -30.20
N GLY A 111 -0.29 25.42 -28.87
CA GLY A 111 -1.44 25.63 -27.99
C GLY A 111 -1.95 24.37 -27.27
N SER A 112 -1.27 23.24 -27.40
CA SER A 112 -1.65 21.98 -26.74
C SER A 112 -1.64 22.09 -25.22
N GLN A 113 -2.71 21.61 -24.60
CA GLN A 113 -2.87 21.38 -23.17
C GLN A 113 -2.63 19.90 -22.86
N THR A 114 -2.09 19.61 -21.69
CA THR A 114 -1.82 18.25 -21.23
C THR A 114 -2.65 17.92 -20.00
N GLN A 115 -3.47 16.88 -20.09
CA GLN A 115 -4.18 16.28 -18.96
C GLN A 115 -3.46 15.00 -18.55
N LYS A 116 -3.39 14.74 -17.25
CA LYS A 116 -2.68 13.58 -16.68
C LYS A 116 -3.65 12.66 -15.97
N TYR A 117 -3.48 11.37 -16.20
CA TYR A 117 -4.24 10.32 -15.55
C TYR A 117 -3.32 9.24 -15.01
N TRP A 118 -3.69 8.68 -13.87
CA TRP A 118 -3.02 7.56 -13.24
C TRP A 118 -3.90 6.34 -13.36
N VAL A 119 -3.47 5.35 -14.16
CA VAL A 119 -4.25 4.17 -14.48
C VAL A 119 -3.79 2.99 -13.64
N THR A 120 -4.72 2.23 -13.08
CA THR A 120 -4.48 0.98 -12.36
C THR A 120 -5.39 -0.14 -12.88
N THR A 121 -5.08 -1.39 -12.53
CA THR A 121 -5.89 -2.53 -12.93
C THR A 121 -5.85 -3.70 -11.94
N THR A 122 -6.90 -4.52 -11.97
CA THR A 122 -6.98 -5.86 -11.36
C THR A 122 -7.02 -7.00 -12.39
N ALA A 123 -7.08 -6.68 -13.68
CA ALA A 123 -7.10 -7.65 -14.77
C ALA A 123 -5.70 -7.99 -15.26
N GLN A 124 -5.45 -9.29 -15.48
CA GLN A 124 -4.21 -9.80 -16.06
C GLN A 124 -4.37 -9.93 -17.57
N GLU A 125 -4.38 -8.79 -18.27
CA GLU A 125 -4.60 -8.71 -19.71
C GLU A 125 -3.92 -7.50 -20.33
N ASN A 126 -3.93 -7.44 -21.67
CA ASN A 126 -3.58 -6.23 -22.41
C ASN A 126 -4.84 -5.41 -22.68
N LYS A 127 -4.77 -4.10 -22.44
CA LYS A 127 -5.84 -3.16 -22.68
C LYS A 127 -5.37 -2.01 -23.57
N ASP A 128 -6.04 -1.83 -24.70
CA ASP A 128 -5.87 -0.66 -25.54
C ASP A 128 -6.77 0.47 -25.03
N ILE A 129 -6.18 1.60 -24.65
CA ILE A 129 -6.86 2.76 -24.09
C ILE A 129 -6.76 3.93 -25.07
N ALA A 130 -7.88 4.61 -25.26
CA ALA A 130 -8.05 5.85 -26.00
C ALA A 130 -8.53 6.97 -25.07
N ALA A 131 -8.65 8.19 -25.61
CA ALA A 131 -9.27 9.32 -24.92
C ALA A 131 -10.47 9.86 -25.71
N SER A 132 -11.45 10.41 -24.99
CA SER A 132 -12.64 11.05 -25.57
C SER A 132 -13.01 12.33 -24.85
N ILE A 133 -13.64 13.27 -25.55
CA ILE A 133 -14.19 14.51 -25.00
C ILE A 133 -15.43 14.93 -25.80
N TYR A 134 -16.43 15.50 -25.13
CA TYR A 134 -17.56 16.14 -25.81
C TYR A 134 -17.26 17.62 -26.12
N GLN A 135 -17.49 18.03 -27.36
CA GLN A 135 -17.53 19.44 -27.72
C GLN A 135 -18.79 20.12 -27.16
N PRO A 136 -18.83 21.46 -27.08
CA PRO A 136 -20.00 22.21 -26.59
C PRO A 136 -21.29 21.95 -27.38
N ASP A 137 -21.19 21.51 -28.62
CA ASP A 137 -22.32 21.14 -29.48
C ASP A 137 -22.81 19.69 -29.28
N GLY A 138 -22.22 18.95 -28.35
CA GLY A 138 -22.53 17.55 -28.05
C GLY A 138 -21.83 16.55 -28.97
N THR A 139 -20.97 16.98 -29.88
CA THR A 139 -20.16 16.08 -30.71
C THR A 139 -19.11 15.40 -29.85
N LEU A 140 -19.13 14.06 -29.82
CA LEU A 140 -18.06 13.26 -29.21
C LEU A 140 -16.85 13.24 -30.15
N VAL A 141 -15.69 13.66 -29.65
CA VAL A 141 -14.40 13.52 -30.33
C VAL A 141 -13.56 12.52 -29.55
N ASN A 142 -12.88 11.61 -30.25
CA ASN A 142 -12.01 10.62 -29.61
C ASN A 142 -10.76 10.33 -30.45
N THR A 143 -9.78 9.70 -29.81
CA THR A 143 -8.50 9.35 -30.42
C THR A 143 -8.56 8.09 -31.29
N THR A 144 -9.75 7.53 -31.56
CA THR A 144 -9.94 6.42 -32.52
C THR A 144 -10.43 6.93 -33.88
N MET A 145 -10.58 8.26 -34.03
CA MET A 145 -10.98 8.89 -35.28
C MET A 145 -9.76 9.08 -36.19
N ALA A 146 -9.95 8.93 -37.50
CA ALA A 146 -8.87 8.97 -38.49
C ALA A 146 -7.97 10.24 -38.48
N GLY A 147 -8.41 11.34 -37.86
CA GLY A 147 -7.62 12.57 -37.68
C GLY A 147 -6.83 12.66 -36.36
N PHE A 148 -7.12 11.80 -35.39
CA PHE A 148 -6.59 11.83 -34.01
C PHE A 148 -6.07 10.46 -33.55
N GLU A 149 -5.92 9.55 -34.50
CA GLU A 149 -5.68 8.12 -34.29
C GLU A 149 -4.45 7.88 -33.39
N SER A 150 -4.71 7.52 -32.13
CA SER A 150 -3.70 7.22 -31.14
C SER A 150 -4.27 6.39 -29.98
N ARG A 151 -3.42 5.53 -29.44
CA ARG A 151 -3.74 4.63 -28.32
C ARG A 151 -2.51 4.31 -27.50
N ILE A 152 -2.75 3.85 -26.28
CA ILE A 152 -1.75 3.18 -25.47
C ILE A 152 -2.22 1.75 -25.17
N THR A 153 -1.28 0.80 -25.14
CA THR A 153 -1.52 -0.56 -24.69
C THR A 153 -0.93 -0.74 -23.29
N LEU A 154 -1.79 -0.93 -22.29
CA LEU A 154 -1.36 -1.26 -20.94
C LEU A 154 -1.42 -2.76 -20.71
N GLU A 155 -0.35 -3.35 -20.18
CA GLU A 155 -0.27 -4.77 -19.85
C GLU A 155 -0.35 -4.96 -18.33
N GLY A 156 -1.44 -5.61 -17.88
CA GLY A 156 -1.63 -6.04 -16.51
C GLY A 156 -0.87 -7.34 -16.23
N LEU A 157 0.24 -7.24 -15.52
CA LEU A 157 1.06 -8.38 -15.12
C LEU A 157 0.48 -9.10 -13.90
N THR A 158 0.75 -10.40 -13.79
CA THR A 158 0.45 -11.16 -12.57
C THR A 158 1.12 -10.50 -11.35
N PRO A 159 0.37 -10.12 -10.30
CA PRO A 159 0.94 -9.56 -9.09
C PRO A 159 1.95 -10.49 -8.42
N ILE A 160 2.99 -9.91 -7.82
CA ILE A 160 3.86 -10.66 -6.93
C ILE A 160 3.14 -10.88 -5.61
N VAL A 161 3.19 -12.11 -5.11
CA VAL A 161 2.71 -12.46 -3.77
C VAL A 161 3.93 -12.88 -2.95
N TYR A 162 4.24 -12.11 -1.91
CA TYR A 162 5.36 -12.42 -1.05
C TYR A 162 4.99 -13.50 -0.03
N THR A 163 5.82 -14.54 0.04
CA THR A 163 5.76 -15.66 1.00
C THR A 163 7.03 -15.74 1.85
N THR A 164 7.06 -16.64 2.84
CA THR A 164 8.25 -16.96 3.63
C THR A 164 9.27 -17.82 2.91
N ASP A 165 9.04 -18.12 1.62
CA ASP A 165 10.05 -18.75 0.79
C ASP A 165 11.32 -17.92 0.77
N LYS A 166 12.46 -18.60 0.87
CA LYS A 166 13.78 -17.96 0.92
C LYS A 166 14.11 -17.11 -0.31
N GLU A 167 13.41 -17.29 -1.42
CA GLU A 167 13.60 -16.46 -2.64
C GLU A 167 12.70 -15.21 -2.62
N SER A 168 11.68 -15.18 -1.77
CA SER A 168 10.70 -14.09 -1.63
C SER A 168 11.10 -13.12 -0.53
N THR A 169 11.44 -13.63 0.66
CA THR A 169 11.71 -12.83 1.85
C THR A 169 12.99 -13.28 2.57
N SER A 170 13.45 -12.48 3.52
CA SER A 170 14.55 -12.84 4.43
C SER A 170 14.28 -12.33 5.84
N VAL A 171 14.72 -13.09 6.83
CA VAL A 171 14.73 -12.69 8.24
C VAL A 171 16.15 -12.80 8.76
N GLU A 172 16.75 -11.67 9.13
CA GLU A 172 18.08 -11.64 9.74
C GLU A 172 17.97 -11.34 11.23
N ARG A 173 18.49 -12.24 12.06
CA ARG A 173 18.68 -12.02 13.49
C ARG A 173 20.03 -11.37 13.74
N LYS A 174 20.04 -10.30 14.55
CA LYS A 174 21.27 -9.60 14.96
C LYS A 174 21.22 -9.29 16.45
N PHE A 175 22.27 -9.70 17.17
CA PHE A 175 22.52 -9.22 18.53
C PHE A 175 22.88 -7.73 18.47
N ILE A 176 22.20 -6.92 19.28
CA ILE A 176 22.39 -5.47 19.29
C ILE A 176 23.25 -5.07 20.48
N LYS A 177 22.79 -5.39 21.69
CA LYS A 177 23.45 -4.99 22.93
C LYS A 177 22.95 -5.80 24.13
N GLN A 178 23.69 -5.65 25.22
CA GLN A 178 23.34 -6.16 26.54
C GLN A 178 23.65 -5.09 27.59
N GLY A 179 23.05 -5.23 28.76
CA GLY A 179 23.30 -4.36 29.89
C GLY A 179 22.83 -5.00 31.18
N THR A 180 22.73 -4.20 32.23
CA THR A 180 22.13 -4.61 33.50
C THR A 180 20.82 -3.88 33.75
N TYR A 181 19.97 -4.45 34.60
CA TYR A 181 18.78 -3.81 35.12
C TYR A 181 18.74 -3.96 36.64
N HIS A 182 17.98 -3.11 37.31
CA HIS A 182 17.97 -3.06 38.78
C HIS A 182 16.92 -4.02 39.36
N CYS A 183 17.32 -4.87 40.30
CA CYS A 183 16.41 -5.71 41.08
C CYS A 183 16.68 -5.58 42.58
N ASP A 184 15.65 -5.21 43.33
CA ASP A 184 15.65 -5.18 44.80
C ASP A 184 15.06 -6.48 45.34
N TRP A 185 15.91 -7.39 45.84
CA TRP A 185 15.54 -8.63 46.53
C TRP A 185 16.66 -9.02 47.47
N GLU A 186 16.42 -9.13 48.79
CA GLU A 186 17.46 -9.55 49.77
C GLU A 186 18.82 -8.81 49.63
N GLY A 187 18.77 -7.57 49.12
CA GLY A 187 19.93 -6.84 48.60
C GLY A 187 19.61 -6.16 47.27
N SER A 188 20.60 -5.45 46.73
CA SER A 188 20.55 -4.85 45.39
C SER A 188 21.34 -5.75 44.45
N TYR A 189 20.69 -6.28 43.43
CA TYR A 189 21.31 -7.07 42.38
C TYR A 189 21.14 -6.34 41.05
N ASP A 190 22.14 -6.48 40.19
CA ASP A 190 22.12 -5.95 38.82
C ASP A 190 22.17 -7.12 37.82
N PRO A 191 21.07 -7.89 37.64
CA PRO A 191 21.05 -8.94 36.65
C PRO A 191 21.14 -8.36 35.23
N TYR A 192 21.42 -9.21 34.25
CA TYR A 192 21.68 -8.78 32.89
C TYR A 192 20.45 -8.88 31.99
N TRP A 193 20.41 -8.06 30.96
CA TRP A 193 19.48 -8.18 29.86
C TRP A 193 20.23 -8.18 28.54
N SER A 194 19.62 -8.75 27.50
CA SER A 194 20.15 -8.74 26.13
C SER A 194 19.04 -8.42 25.12
N GLN A 195 19.45 -7.81 24.01
CA GLN A 195 18.60 -7.42 22.90
C GLN A 195 19.05 -8.11 21.62
N ASP A 196 18.10 -8.78 20.97
CA ASP A 196 18.21 -9.24 19.59
C ASP A 196 17.15 -8.53 18.74
N ASN A 197 17.55 -8.07 17.56
CA ASN A 197 16.62 -7.60 16.55
C ASN A 197 16.50 -8.63 15.41
N TYR A 198 15.30 -8.76 14.88
CA TYR A 198 14.96 -9.56 13.71
C TYR A 198 14.49 -8.58 12.63
N TYR A 199 15.18 -8.58 11.49
CA TYR A 199 14.90 -7.71 10.36
C TYR A 199 14.25 -8.54 9.26
N PHE A 200 12.95 -8.32 9.03
CA PHE A 200 12.21 -8.91 7.93
C PHE A 200 12.28 -7.99 6.71
N SER A 201 12.72 -8.52 5.57
CA SER A 201 12.87 -7.78 4.32
C SER A 201 12.35 -8.58 3.12
N LEU A 202 11.92 -7.85 2.10
CA LEU A 202 11.57 -8.38 0.78
C LEU A 202 12.83 -8.51 -0.09
N LYS A 203 12.88 -9.52 -0.97
CA LYS A 203 14.05 -9.77 -1.83
C LYS A 203 13.93 -9.21 -3.25
N GLN A 204 12.71 -9.15 -3.79
CA GLN A 204 12.48 -8.78 -5.19
C GLN A 204 12.46 -7.25 -5.36
N PHE A 205 11.67 -6.57 -4.54
CA PHE A 205 11.58 -5.12 -4.50
C PHE A 205 11.71 -4.60 -3.07
N PRO A 206 12.16 -3.34 -2.86
CA PRO A 206 12.26 -2.75 -1.54
C PRO A 206 10.93 -2.78 -0.77
N LEU A 207 11.00 -3.09 0.52
CA LEU A 207 9.89 -2.90 1.43
C LEU A 207 9.55 -1.41 1.50
N HIS A 208 8.28 -1.08 1.22
CA HIS A 208 7.79 0.29 1.19
C HIS A 208 6.94 0.61 2.42
N LYS A 209 6.00 -0.28 2.74
CA LYS A 209 5.02 -0.08 3.80
C LYS A 209 4.74 -1.39 4.54
N VAL A 210 4.41 -1.28 5.82
CA VAL A 210 3.93 -2.38 6.65
C VAL A 210 2.66 -1.96 7.37
N GLU A 211 1.65 -2.82 7.37
CA GLU A 211 0.44 -2.69 8.18
C GLU A 211 0.49 -3.72 9.31
N LEU A 212 0.56 -3.24 10.55
CA LEU A 212 0.68 -4.08 11.74
C LEU A 212 -0.68 -4.35 12.37
N HIS A 213 -0.92 -5.59 12.77
CA HIS A 213 -2.18 -6.00 13.38
C HIS A 213 -1.96 -6.83 14.65
N TRP A 214 -2.77 -6.50 15.66
CA TRP A 214 -2.87 -7.22 16.93
C TRP A 214 -1.56 -7.31 17.71
N TYR A 215 -1.21 -6.22 18.36
CA TYR A 215 -0.10 -6.10 19.31
C TYR A 215 -0.52 -5.10 20.40
N ASP A 216 0.24 -5.02 21.48
CA ASP A 216 -0.05 -4.08 22.56
C ASP A 216 0.31 -2.65 22.14
N ARG A 217 -0.69 -1.81 21.90
CA ARG A 217 -0.46 -0.43 21.43
C ARG A 217 -0.25 0.56 22.56
N THR A 218 -0.61 0.18 23.79
CA THR A 218 -0.70 1.10 24.93
C THR A 218 0.16 0.68 26.11
N GLY A 219 0.64 -0.57 26.12
CA GLY A 219 1.21 -1.24 27.28
C GLY A 219 0.16 -1.83 28.22
N HIS A 220 -1.11 -1.78 27.82
CA HIS A 220 -2.28 -2.19 28.61
C HIS A 220 -3.26 -3.06 27.81
N ASP A 221 -3.10 -3.17 26.49
CA ASP A 221 -4.03 -3.89 25.63
C ASP A 221 -3.90 -5.43 25.80
N ASN A 222 -2.82 -5.90 26.42
CA ASN A 222 -2.53 -7.31 26.63
C ASN A 222 -3.44 -7.98 27.68
N GLY A 223 -4.17 -7.21 28.50
CA GLY A 223 -5.14 -7.73 29.47
C GLY A 223 -4.55 -8.44 30.71
N HIS A 224 -3.23 -8.51 30.83
CA HIS A 224 -2.50 -9.15 31.93
C HIS A 224 -1.64 -8.16 32.72
N ASP A 225 -1.03 -7.21 32.00
CA ASP A 225 -0.02 -6.27 32.47
C ASP A 225 -0.42 -4.85 32.14
N ASN A 226 -0.07 -3.94 33.04
CA ASN A 226 -0.35 -2.50 32.91
C ASN A 226 0.99 -1.76 33.05
N ASP A 227 1.76 -1.70 31.96
CA ASP A 227 3.06 -1.05 31.93
C ASP A 227 3.34 -0.40 30.56
N PRO A 228 3.55 0.92 30.47
CA PRO A 228 3.85 1.60 29.20
C PRO A 228 5.15 1.12 28.53
N CYS A 229 6.05 0.43 29.25
CA CYS A 229 7.24 -0.19 28.66
C CYS A 229 6.91 -1.41 27.76
N LEU A 230 5.65 -1.85 27.74
CA LEU A 230 5.13 -2.91 26.87
C LEU A 230 4.50 -2.39 25.56
N VAL A 231 4.54 -1.08 25.27
CA VAL A 231 4.08 -0.56 23.97
C VAL A 231 4.89 -1.23 22.84
N GLY A 232 4.18 -1.79 21.86
CA GLY A 232 4.75 -2.58 20.76
C GLY A 232 4.89 -4.07 21.07
N ALA A 233 4.57 -4.52 22.29
CA ALA A 233 4.79 -5.91 22.67
C ALA A 233 3.78 -6.86 21.99
N VAL A 234 4.29 -7.99 21.50
CA VAL A 234 3.50 -9.06 20.87
C VAL A 234 3.39 -10.28 21.78
N ALA A 235 4.35 -10.47 22.68
CA ALA A 235 4.34 -11.57 23.61
C ALA A 235 5.22 -11.31 24.83
N LYS A 236 4.85 -11.99 25.91
CA LYS A 236 5.66 -12.15 27.12
C LYS A 236 5.73 -13.63 27.46
N GLN A 237 6.93 -14.19 27.43
CA GLN A 237 7.19 -15.61 27.67
C GLN A 237 8.26 -15.80 28.73
N LEU A 238 8.19 -16.96 29.37
CA LEU A 238 9.15 -17.42 30.38
C LEU A 238 9.94 -18.59 29.79
N GLN A 239 11.26 -18.46 29.81
CA GLN A 239 12.15 -19.54 29.45
C GLN A 239 12.65 -20.21 30.74
N HIS A 240 12.12 -21.40 31.04
CA HIS A 240 12.47 -22.14 32.25
C HIS A 240 13.83 -22.83 32.12
N ASP A 241 14.67 -22.64 33.13
CA ASP A 241 15.85 -23.51 33.32
C ASP A 241 15.41 -24.75 34.09
N TYR A 242 15.26 -25.87 33.38
CA TYR A 242 14.85 -27.16 33.96
C TYR A 242 15.80 -27.69 35.04
N GLN A 243 17.01 -27.14 35.16
CA GLN A 243 17.98 -27.55 36.20
C GLN A 243 17.71 -26.87 37.54
N VAL A 244 16.91 -25.80 37.58
CA VAL A 244 16.70 -24.97 38.77
C VAL A 244 15.21 -24.68 38.97
N SER A 245 14.64 -25.23 40.05
CA SER A 245 13.22 -25.03 40.38
C SER A 245 12.89 -23.53 40.47
N HIS A 246 11.80 -23.12 39.82
CA HIS A 246 11.31 -21.74 39.76
C HIS A 246 12.30 -20.72 39.14
N SER A 247 13.33 -21.14 38.40
CA SER A 247 14.12 -20.22 37.58
C SER A 247 13.46 -20.03 36.21
N ALA A 248 13.27 -18.77 35.81
CA ALA A 248 12.84 -18.45 34.46
C ALA A 248 13.38 -17.08 34.02
N ASP A 249 13.98 -17.07 32.83
CA ASP A 249 14.30 -15.83 32.14
C ASP A 249 13.02 -15.25 31.54
N LEU A 250 12.89 -13.93 31.57
CA LEU A 250 11.79 -13.22 30.93
C LEU A 250 12.18 -12.86 29.49
N ASN A 251 11.42 -13.35 28.52
CA ASN A 251 11.48 -12.89 27.14
C ASN A 251 10.26 -12.00 26.84
N VAL A 252 10.50 -10.76 26.44
CA VAL A 252 9.47 -9.86 25.91
C VAL A 252 9.77 -9.59 24.45
N PHE A 253 8.79 -9.87 23.60
CA PHE A 253 8.89 -9.70 22.15
C PHE A 253 8.11 -8.48 21.71
N PHE A 254 8.71 -7.68 20.83
CA PHE A 254 8.15 -6.43 20.31
C PHE A 254 8.13 -6.42 18.79
N ILE A 255 7.18 -5.68 18.23
CA ILE A 255 7.10 -5.32 16.81
C ILE A 255 7.01 -3.80 16.70
N TRP A 256 7.75 -3.21 15.76
CA TRP A 256 7.87 -1.76 15.63
C TRP A 256 7.28 -1.27 14.31
N GLU A 257 6.66 -0.09 14.35
CA GLU A 257 6.17 0.57 13.14
C GLU A 257 7.33 0.83 12.18
N HIS A 258 7.12 0.46 10.91
CA HIS A 258 8.12 0.58 9.87
C HIS A 258 8.53 2.04 9.63
N GLY A 259 9.84 2.32 9.64
CA GLY A 259 10.41 3.65 9.38
C GLY A 259 10.60 4.52 10.63
N THR A 260 10.18 4.08 11.81
CA THR A 260 10.34 4.82 13.07
C THR A 260 11.64 4.43 13.79
N LYS A 261 12.73 5.15 13.49
CA LYS A 261 13.98 5.08 14.26
C LYS A 261 13.82 5.82 15.59
N SER A 262 13.79 5.11 16.71
CA SER A 262 13.78 5.77 18.03
C SER A 262 14.46 4.95 19.13
N PRO A 263 15.23 5.58 20.03
CA PRO A 263 15.52 4.98 21.32
C PRO A 263 14.21 4.83 22.11
N THR A 264 13.81 3.60 22.42
CA THR A 264 12.57 3.32 23.17
C THR A 264 12.93 2.68 24.50
N LYS A 265 12.27 3.11 25.58
CA LYS A 265 12.33 2.42 26.87
C LYS A 265 11.35 1.26 26.85
N SER A 266 11.85 0.03 26.90
CA SER A 266 11.05 -1.18 26.72
C SER A 266 11.40 -2.26 27.72
N GLY A 267 10.41 -3.06 28.10
CA GLY A 267 10.54 -4.14 29.08
C GLY A 267 9.35 -4.17 30.02
N LEU A 268 9.58 -4.55 31.27
CA LEU A 268 8.55 -4.76 32.26
C LEU A 268 9.03 -4.39 33.67
N TYR A 269 8.27 -3.55 34.35
CA TYR A 269 8.33 -3.34 35.78
C TYR A 269 7.50 -4.38 36.51
N ARG A 270 8.06 -4.98 37.57
CA ARG A 270 7.34 -5.88 38.46
C ARG A 270 7.60 -5.60 39.93
N LYS A 271 6.55 -5.80 40.72
CA LYS A 271 6.61 -5.82 42.18
C LYS A 271 5.84 -7.02 42.71
N TRP A 272 6.49 -7.85 43.52
CA TRP A 272 5.88 -8.98 44.20
C TRP A 272 6.37 -9.06 45.64
N GLY A 273 5.46 -8.80 46.59
CA GLY A 273 5.83 -8.64 47.99
C GLY A 273 6.86 -7.53 48.17
N ASN A 274 8.04 -7.89 48.69
CA ASN A 274 9.17 -6.98 48.89
C ASN A 274 10.14 -6.94 47.70
N ILE A 275 9.88 -7.72 46.64
CA ILE A 275 10.76 -7.78 45.47
C ILE A 275 10.30 -6.76 44.44
N THR A 276 11.25 -5.98 43.92
CA THR A 276 10.99 -5.07 42.80
C THR A 276 12.00 -5.32 41.69
N ALA A 277 11.52 -5.62 40.49
CA ALA A 277 12.34 -5.79 39.29
C ALA A 277 12.04 -4.68 38.28
N ASN A 278 13.03 -3.82 38.04
CA ASN A 278 12.97 -2.75 37.04
C ASN A 278 13.53 -3.25 35.71
N ALA A 279 12.94 -4.31 35.15
CA ALA A 279 13.43 -4.98 33.94
C ALA A 279 13.03 -4.22 32.67
N TYR A 280 13.50 -2.99 32.53
CA TYR A 280 13.39 -2.17 31.32
C TYR A 280 14.77 -1.75 30.83
N ALA A 281 14.88 -1.51 29.52
CA ALA A 281 16.10 -1.06 28.87
C ALA A 281 15.77 0.05 27.85
N ASN A 282 16.70 1.00 27.68
CA ASN A 282 16.66 1.91 26.54
C ASN A 282 17.25 1.19 25.33
N ILE A 283 16.42 0.79 24.38
CA ILE A 283 16.78 -0.10 23.27
C ILE A 283 16.87 0.66 21.95
N GLU A 284 17.56 0.08 20.98
CA GLU A 284 17.67 0.62 19.63
C GLU A 284 16.80 -0.18 18.67
N VAL A 285 15.80 0.48 18.08
CA VAL A 285 14.86 -0.15 17.15
C VAL A 285 15.03 0.43 15.75
N ASP A 286 14.61 -0.37 14.76
CA ASP A 286 14.45 0.07 13.38
C ASP A 286 15.71 0.68 12.69
N GLN A 287 16.85 0.04 12.92
CA GLN A 287 18.14 0.48 12.35
C GLN A 287 18.25 0.33 10.81
N ARG A 288 17.23 -0.20 10.11
CA ARG A 288 17.27 -0.52 8.67
C ARG A 288 16.04 0.01 7.94
N GLU A 289 16.26 0.90 6.97
CA GLU A 289 15.21 1.67 6.29
C GLU A 289 14.22 0.85 5.45
N GLN A 290 14.56 -0.40 5.11
CA GLN A 290 13.73 -1.27 4.25
C GLN A 290 13.48 -2.63 4.90
N ALA A 291 13.36 -2.64 6.23
CA ALA A 291 13.07 -3.86 6.97
C ALA A 291 12.07 -3.59 8.10
N LEU A 292 11.13 -4.51 8.29
CA LEU A 292 10.33 -4.54 9.51
C LEU A 292 11.21 -5.04 10.65
N CYS A 293 11.27 -4.29 11.75
CA CYS A 293 12.02 -4.65 12.93
C CYS A 293 11.12 -5.32 13.97
N LEU A 294 11.51 -6.53 14.41
CA LEU A 294 11.02 -7.15 15.64
C LEU A 294 12.17 -7.25 16.63
N THR A 295 11.87 -7.16 17.92
CA THR A 295 12.88 -7.19 18.98
C THR A 295 12.53 -8.23 20.01
N ARG A 296 13.53 -9.01 20.45
CA ARG A 296 13.47 -9.79 21.67
C ARG A 296 14.31 -9.09 22.74
N LEU A 297 13.69 -8.78 23.87
CA LEU A 297 14.40 -8.46 25.10
C LEU A 297 14.35 -9.64 26.04
N LYS A 298 15.54 -10.18 26.34
CA LYS A 298 15.72 -11.24 27.30
C LYS A 298 16.29 -10.66 28.59
N PHE A 299 15.57 -10.81 29.69
CA PHE A 299 16.02 -10.43 31.02
C PHE A 299 16.38 -11.71 31.77
N GLY A 300 17.69 -11.91 31.97
CA GLY A 300 18.21 -13.00 32.78
C GLY A 300 17.85 -12.77 34.23
N PHE A 301 17.30 -13.77 34.92
CA PHE A 301 16.94 -13.65 36.34
C PHE A 301 17.60 -14.74 37.18
N PHE A 302 17.83 -14.44 38.47
CA PHE A 302 18.42 -15.40 39.41
C PHE A 302 17.51 -16.63 39.65
N PRO A 303 18.09 -17.79 39.97
CA PRO A 303 17.38 -18.98 40.47
C PRO A 303 16.25 -18.69 41.47
N GLY A 304 15.10 -19.34 41.29
CA GLY A 304 14.06 -19.44 42.34
C GLY A 304 12.99 -18.34 42.36
N LEU A 305 12.95 -17.41 41.40
CA LEU A 305 12.07 -16.25 41.41
C LEU A 305 11.31 -15.97 40.11
N GLY A 306 11.26 -16.91 39.17
CA GLY A 306 10.56 -16.75 37.89
C GLY A 306 9.06 -16.41 38.02
N GLU A 307 8.45 -16.71 39.16
CA GLU A 307 7.06 -16.35 39.48
C GLU A 307 6.81 -14.83 39.51
N ILE A 308 7.84 -14.01 39.73
CA ILE A 308 7.71 -12.54 39.74
C ILE A 308 7.18 -11.97 38.42
N TRP A 309 7.46 -12.65 37.31
CA TRP A 309 7.07 -12.21 35.97
C TRP A 309 5.57 -12.40 35.69
N GLY A 310 4.90 -13.23 36.49
CA GLY A 310 3.48 -13.52 36.39
C GLY A 310 3.11 -14.31 35.13
N THR A 311 1.87 -14.16 34.69
CA THR A 311 1.28 -14.97 33.61
C THR A 311 1.88 -14.64 32.24
N GLN A 312 2.24 -15.67 31.47
CA GLN A 312 2.66 -15.56 30.07
C GLN A 312 1.49 -15.22 29.14
N TRP A 313 1.75 -14.53 28.05
CA TRP A 313 0.72 -14.19 27.07
C TRP A 313 1.32 -13.95 25.68
N THR A 314 0.50 -14.07 24.64
CA THR A 314 0.90 -13.83 23.25
C THR A 314 -0.30 -13.40 22.43
N PHE A 315 -0.11 -12.36 21.64
CA PHE A 315 -1.07 -11.97 20.61
C PHE A 315 -0.92 -12.87 19.39
N SER A 316 -2.02 -13.08 18.66
CA SER A 316 -1.96 -13.63 17.30
C SER A 316 -1.53 -12.55 16.30
N THR A 317 -0.38 -11.93 16.53
CA THR A 317 0.13 -10.80 15.74
C THR A 317 0.37 -11.20 14.30
N TRP A 318 -0.06 -10.35 13.38
CA TRP A 318 0.15 -10.53 11.95
C TRP A 318 0.37 -9.17 11.27
N PHE A 319 0.93 -9.19 10.08
CA PHE A 319 1.23 -7.98 9.34
C PHE A 319 1.10 -8.18 7.82
N ILE A 320 0.81 -7.09 7.11
CA ILE A 320 0.87 -7.03 5.65
C ILE A 320 2.06 -6.17 5.27
N VAL A 321 2.84 -6.62 4.30
CA VAL A 321 3.91 -5.82 3.70
C VAL A 321 3.55 -5.43 2.29
N PHE A 322 4.03 -4.27 1.87
CA PHE A 322 3.89 -3.77 0.50
C PHE A 322 5.25 -3.36 -0.03
N ASP A 323 5.54 -3.74 -1.28
CA ASP A 323 6.70 -3.20 -2.00
C ASP A 323 6.38 -1.85 -2.66
N ILE A 324 7.38 -1.26 -3.31
CA ILE A 324 7.27 0.02 -4.04
C ILE A 324 6.25 0.02 -5.19
N HIS A 325 5.77 -1.15 -5.61
CA HIS A 325 4.76 -1.32 -6.66
C HIS A 325 3.40 -1.78 -6.09
N GLY A 326 3.25 -1.88 -4.77
CA GLY A 326 1.99 -2.26 -4.12
C GLY A 326 1.68 -3.76 -4.16
N ASN A 327 2.65 -4.58 -4.57
CA ASN A 327 2.56 -6.03 -4.38
C ASN A 327 2.72 -6.35 -2.89
N SER A 328 2.09 -7.42 -2.43
CA SER A 328 1.96 -7.66 -1.00
C SER A 328 2.17 -9.11 -0.57
N GLY A 329 2.39 -9.27 0.72
CA GLY A 329 2.38 -10.57 1.42
C GLY A 329 1.83 -10.39 2.82
N THR A 330 1.22 -11.46 3.37
CA THR A 330 0.64 -11.45 4.70
C THR A 330 1.30 -12.52 5.57
N PHE A 331 1.78 -12.09 6.73
CA PHE A 331 2.65 -12.89 7.60
C PHE A 331 2.15 -12.89 9.03
N GLU A 332 2.46 -13.95 9.75
CA GLU A 332 2.19 -14.08 11.18
C GLU A 332 3.49 -14.13 11.98
N VAL A 333 3.47 -13.49 13.14
CA VAL A 333 4.55 -13.57 14.13
C VAL A 333 4.23 -14.71 15.09
N THR A 334 5.17 -15.63 15.20
CA THR A 334 5.13 -16.74 16.16
C THR A 334 6.47 -16.78 16.91
N LEU A 335 6.57 -17.68 17.87
CA LEU A 335 7.76 -17.87 18.68
C LEU A 335 8.28 -19.30 18.51
N SER A 336 9.58 -19.49 18.66
CA SER A 336 10.15 -20.84 18.78
C SER A 336 9.60 -21.58 20.00
N GLU A 337 9.70 -22.91 19.96
CA GLU A 337 9.21 -23.79 21.02
C GLU A 337 9.89 -23.52 22.38
N ASP A 338 11.15 -23.09 22.36
CA ASP A 338 11.92 -22.71 23.56
C ASP A 338 11.63 -21.27 24.03
N HIS A 339 10.76 -20.55 23.32
CA HIS A 339 10.38 -19.16 23.56
C HIS A 339 11.57 -18.20 23.59
N ASP A 340 12.64 -18.51 22.85
CA ASP A 340 13.84 -17.71 22.78
C ASP A 340 13.96 -16.99 21.42
N SER A 341 13.13 -17.26 20.42
CA SER A 341 13.28 -16.60 19.12
C SER A 341 11.96 -16.29 18.42
N VAL A 342 12.02 -15.28 17.54
CA VAL A 342 10.93 -14.89 16.66
C VAL A 342 10.93 -15.81 15.45
N VAL A 343 9.76 -16.31 15.08
CA VAL A 343 9.52 -17.10 13.88
C VAL A 343 8.44 -16.40 13.05
N ILE A 344 8.73 -16.14 11.78
CA ILE A 344 7.77 -15.54 10.84
C ILE A 344 7.32 -16.63 9.87
N GLN A 345 6.00 -16.74 9.67
CA GLN A 345 5.39 -17.72 8.78
C GLN A 345 4.33 -17.05 7.90
N ASP A 346 3.99 -17.70 6.79
CA ASP A 346 2.86 -17.27 5.96
C ASP A 346 1.57 -17.28 6.79
N SER A 347 0.80 -16.20 6.72
CA SER A 347 -0.47 -16.16 7.44
C SER A 347 -1.49 -17.08 6.78
N LYS A 348 -2.29 -17.76 7.59
CA LYS A 348 -3.47 -18.49 7.08
C LYS A 348 -4.56 -17.54 6.59
N ARG A 349 -4.46 -16.24 6.92
CA ARG A 349 -5.38 -15.17 6.52
C ARG A 349 -5.18 -14.71 5.09
N SER A 350 -4.04 -15.04 4.46
CA SER A 350 -3.72 -14.70 3.07
C SER A 350 -4.79 -15.18 2.07
N LEU A 351 -5.47 -16.29 2.37
CA LEU A 351 -6.59 -16.83 1.56
C LEU A 351 -7.90 -16.05 1.76
N ALA A 352 -8.11 -15.46 2.94
CA ALA A 352 -9.32 -14.71 3.26
C ALA A 352 -9.25 -13.26 2.77
N ILE A 353 -8.06 -12.63 2.78
CA ILE A 353 -7.87 -11.25 2.31
C ILE A 353 -8.02 -11.18 0.78
N ALA A 354 -7.45 -12.13 0.03
CA ALA A 354 -7.68 -12.21 -1.42
C ALA A 354 -9.16 -12.39 -1.79
N SER A 355 -9.93 -13.11 -0.95
CA SER A 355 -11.37 -13.26 -1.12
C SER A 355 -12.17 -12.05 -0.61
N SER A 356 -11.69 -11.33 0.40
CA SER A 356 -12.36 -10.16 0.97
C SER A 356 -12.07 -8.88 0.20
N GLU A 357 -10.90 -8.74 -0.44
CA GLU A 357 -10.64 -7.64 -1.38
C GLU A 357 -11.57 -7.78 -2.59
N LYS A 358 -11.70 -9.00 -3.14
CA LYS A 358 -12.68 -9.30 -4.20
C LYS A 358 -14.14 -9.07 -3.76
N ALA A 359 -14.47 -9.30 -2.48
CA ALA A 359 -15.81 -9.13 -1.94
C ALA A 359 -16.13 -7.72 -1.41
N ALA A 360 -15.14 -6.95 -0.96
CA ALA A 360 -15.28 -5.56 -0.52
C ALA A 360 -15.53 -4.65 -1.73
N ILE A 361 -14.90 -4.96 -2.87
CA ILE A 361 -15.20 -4.36 -4.17
C ILE A 361 -16.64 -4.69 -4.61
N SER A 362 -17.12 -5.92 -4.34
CA SER A 362 -18.46 -6.37 -4.73
C SER A 362 -19.62 -5.83 -3.86
N LYS A 363 -19.37 -5.22 -2.69
CA LYS A 363 -20.42 -4.90 -1.69
C LYS A 363 -20.63 -3.42 -1.40
N GLN A 364 -19.95 -2.50 -2.07
CA GLN A 364 -20.36 -1.10 -2.00
C GLN A 364 -21.68 -0.91 -2.78
N GLU A 365 -22.67 -0.33 -2.10
CA GLU A 365 -24.03 -0.14 -2.63
C GLU A 365 -23.99 0.48 -4.03
N ILE A 366 -24.62 -0.22 -4.96
CA ILE A 366 -24.88 0.20 -6.34
C ILE A 366 -25.61 1.54 -6.29
N LYS A 367 -24.87 2.65 -6.42
CA LYS A 367 -25.47 3.93 -6.78
C LYS A 367 -25.76 3.90 -8.28
N PRO A 368 -27.02 4.14 -8.70
CA PRO A 368 -27.35 4.19 -10.11
C PRO A 368 -26.56 5.30 -10.80
N SER A 369 -26.09 4.93 -11.99
CA SER A 369 -25.29 5.71 -12.94
C SER A 369 -25.76 7.16 -13.12
N LEU A 370 -24.81 8.09 -13.26
CA LEU A 370 -25.06 9.43 -13.84
C LEU A 370 -25.45 9.36 -15.33
N HIS A 371 -25.29 8.19 -15.96
CA HIS A 371 -25.83 7.83 -17.27
C HIS A 371 -26.95 6.78 -17.16
N ASP A 372 -27.93 7.00 -16.27
CA ASP A 372 -29.25 6.42 -16.51
C ASP A 372 -29.73 6.99 -17.85
N LYS A 373 -29.66 6.17 -18.91
CA LYS A 373 -30.18 6.49 -20.23
C LYS A 373 -31.62 7.05 -20.14
N ALA A 374 -32.41 6.55 -19.18
CA ALA A 374 -33.74 7.05 -18.85
C ALA A 374 -33.77 8.50 -18.29
N LYS A 375 -32.78 8.92 -17.50
CA LYS A 375 -32.67 10.30 -16.99
C LYS A 375 -32.17 11.26 -18.07
N VAL A 376 -31.25 10.82 -18.93
CA VAL A 376 -30.78 11.61 -20.09
C VAL A 376 -31.90 11.77 -21.11
N GLU A 377 -32.64 10.70 -21.43
CA GLU A 377 -33.81 10.75 -22.32
C GLU A 377 -34.93 11.62 -21.73
N ALA A 378 -35.18 11.55 -20.41
CA ALA A 378 -36.14 12.43 -19.74
C ALA A 378 -35.71 13.90 -19.73
N ALA A 379 -34.41 14.19 -19.56
CA ALA A 379 -33.90 15.56 -19.62
C ALA A 379 -33.96 16.13 -21.04
N VAL A 380 -33.70 15.31 -22.07
CA VAL A 380 -33.81 15.68 -23.48
C VAL A 380 -35.26 15.95 -23.88
N GLU A 381 -36.23 15.14 -23.42
CA GLU A 381 -37.65 15.40 -23.69
C GLU A 381 -38.19 16.61 -22.92
N ALA A 382 -37.79 16.81 -21.65
CA ALA A 382 -38.14 18.01 -20.88
C ALA A 382 -37.57 19.29 -21.53
N PHE A 383 -36.37 19.21 -22.12
CA PHE A 383 -35.79 20.30 -22.90
C PHE A 383 -36.59 20.57 -24.18
N LYS A 384 -36.98 19.54 -24.94
CA LYS A 384 -37.82 19.70 -26.14
C LYS A 384 -39.20 20.30 -25.83
N GLU A 385 -39.83 19.95 -24.71
CA GLU A 385 -41.10 20.55 -24.30
C GLU A 385 -40.97 22.02 -23.91
N LYS A 386 -39.88 22.39 -23.22
CA LYS A 386 -39.64 23.76 -22.77
C LYS A 386 -39.42 24.76 -23.93
N TYR A 387 -39.01 24.27 -25.09
CA TYR A 387 -38.69 25.09 -26.27
C TYR A 387 -39.59 24.83 -27.49
N LYS A 388 -40.79 24.26 -27.29
CA LYS A 388 -41.86 24.32 -28.30
C LYS A 388 -42.55 25.69 -28.24
N ALA A 389 -42.01 26.64 -28.99
CA ALA A 389 -42.69 27.85 -29.48
C ALA A 389 -42.14 28.21 -30.86
#